data_AF-A0A430HPH5-F1
#
_entry.id   AF-A0A430HPH5-F1
#
_cell.length_a   1.000
_cell.length_b   1.000
_cell.length_c   1.000
_cell.angle_alpha   90.00
_cell.angle_beta   90.00
_cell.angle_gamma   90.00
#
_symmetry.space_group_name_H-M   'P 1'
#
loop_
_entity.id
_entity.type
_entity.pdbx_description
1 polymer ?
#
loop_
_entity_poly.entity_id
_entity_poly.type
_entity_poly.pdbx_seq_one_letter_code
_entity_poly.pdbx_strand_id
1 'polypeptide(L)'
;MAAQLDTLTCTGCGAQLRYAAGLQALQCEYCETVMEIARVSPLAAATAAQLLIPMTIEENALACAVLQHLAANDEVPDDMVERAVLTVERFYMPCFSFKGSFNATWTASFGYKRTETYTAHVDRRVDGRTQRVALTRNRTVVDWRPVNGHDAGNFNVVGYGGSGLAPSVLPLLARLRKLPQATPFDVGFVSGVDTQPYTLDPKEAYALHTEAQVGKLVEASVMRHAQGDQQRDWHWNASSRWDASAVYVPVGHVMIGYEGRQYHAWADGTDAANLVTDALPANKGKENHIFRGLMLPLAATSALMIAGWASSSFFHALTWERVAMVGAAWILWGWREVRRAMRAKRSRQAALARRALRYAQPATTPAPAASTEPAAPAGATDWFSVALSTVSSVIVCALIYKLATGPAAPAPEAAGATAAAAAAAAAAPLVPPAPPLSPIMAAAEAQDWAAVRTMTAKTAPRAPVSKADKAASAAAFSRGTKALANKNHAAAITAFEAALEANGANMDARGKLGAALIRAGQHARARQVLGELVAAAPGHVEGWRNLAEAAALAGHPAEADASLRMLLHLSKDRKRSTEALRKRAAAGAPDRFSEAIARVVKPAAKQAGK
;
A
#
# COMPACT_ATOMS: atom_id res chain seq x y z
N MET A 1 -17.22 -2.20 13.05
CA MET A 1 -17.12 -0.73 13.10
C MET A 1 -18.06 -0.25 14.19
N ALA A 2 -17.67 0.77 14.95
CA ALA A 2 -18.70 1.65 15.52
C ALA A 2 -19.50 2.15 14.32
N ALA A 3 -20.83 1.92 14.33
CA ALA A 3 -21.72 2.52 13.35
C ALA A 3 -21.33 4.00 13.17
N GLN A 4 -21.35 4.50 11.93
CA GLN A 4 -21.19 5.92 11.72
C GLN A 4 -22.41 6.59 12.35
N LEU A 5 -22.21 7.06 13.58
CA LEU A 5 -23.23 7.64 14.41
C LEU A 5 -23.40 9.07 13.94
N ASP A 6 -24.30 9.27 12.98
CA ASP A 6 -24.76 10.60 12.64
C ASP A 6 -25.43 11.19 13.89
N THR A 7 -25.06 12.42 14.22
CA THR A 7 -25.57 13.13 15.40
C THR A 7 -26.76 13.97 15.00
N LEU A 8 -27.94 13.65 15.54
CA LEU A 8 -29.17 14.40 15.31
C LEU A 8 -29.59 15.07 16.62
N THR A 9 -29.84 16.38 16.56
CA THR A 9 -30.17 17.17 17.76
C THR A 9 -31.66 17.05 18.05
N CYS A 10 -32.02 16.72 19.30
CA CYS A 10 -33.41 16.56 19.70
C CYS A 10 -34.18 17.88 19.65
N THR A 11 -35.31 17.91 18.93
CA THR A 11 -36.22 19.06 18.86
C THR A 11 -36.97 19.30 20.17
N GLY A 12 -37.13 18.27 21.01
CA GLY A 12 -37.78 18.37 22.31
C GLY A 12 -36.86 18.88 23.43
N CYS A 13 -35.67 18.31 23.58
CA CYS A 13 -34.76 18.62 24.70
C CYS A 13 -33.36 19.14 24.31
N GLY A 14 -33.04 19.23 23.02
CA GLY A 14 -31.72 19.68 22.55
C GLY A 14 -30.58 18.67 22.71
N ALA A 15 -30.85 17.45 23.21
CA ALA A 15 -29.83 16.41 23.35
C ALA A 15 -29.27 15.95 22.00
N GLN A 16 -27.96 15.68 21.92
CA GLN A 16 -27.36 15.07 20.74
C GLN A 16 -27.58 13.55 20.78
N LEU A 17 -28.46 13.08 19.90
CA LEU A 17 -28.75 11.67 19.73
C LEU A 17 -27.87 11.07 18.65
N ARG A 18 -27.46 9.82 18.86
CA ARG A 18 -26.62 9.06 17.94
C ARG A 18 -27.45 7.92 17.35
N TYR A 19 -27.42 7.74 16.04
CA TYR A 19 -28.20 6.68 15.40
C TYR A 19 -27.45 5.87 14.35
N ALA A 20 -27.92 4.64 14.13
CA ALA A 20 -27.47 3.78 13.05
C ALA A 20 -28.29 4.08 11.79
N ALA A 21 -27.64 4.16 10.62
CA ALA A 21 -28.30 4.25 9.33
C ALA A 21 -29.27 3.07 9.15
N GLY A 22 -30.57 3.35 9.05
CA GLY A 22 -31.62 2.34 8.90
C GLY A 22 -32.89 2.59 9.74
N LEU A 23 -32.82 3.40 10.79
CA LEU A 23 -34.00 3.75 11.61
C LEU A 23 -34.88 4.78 10.87
N GLN A 24 -36.21 4.60 10.92
CA GLN A 24 -37.20 5.52 10.33
C GLN A 24 -37.52 6.70 11.25
N ALA A 25 -37.42 6.47 12.55
CA ALA A 25 -37.56 7.49 13.58
C ALA A 25 -36.61 7.15 14.73
N LEU A 26 -36.07 8.18 15.39
CA LEU A 26 -35.45 8.05 16.70
C LEU A 26 -36.45 8.42 17.77
N GLN A 27 -36.56 7.57 18.77
CA GLN A 27 -37.08 7.99 20.06
C GLN A 27 -35.92 8.56 20.89
N CYS A 28 -36.06 9.79 21.38
CA CYS A 28 -35.07 10.40 22.25
C CYS A 28 -34.99 9.66 23.59
N GLU A 29 -33.81 9.14 23.95
CA GLU A 29 -33.58 8.49 25.25
C GLU A 29 -33.75 9.42 26.46
N TYR A 30 -33.74 10.74 26.25
CA TYR A 30 -33.79 11.75 27.31
C TYR A 30 -35.18 12.31 27.58
N CYS A 31 -35.96 12.58 26.53
CA CYS A 31 -37.27 13.23 26.64
C CYS A 31 -38.37 12.52 25.88
N GLU A 32 -38.09 11.30 25.41
CA GLU A 32 -39.02 10.40 24.72
C GLU A 32 -39.66 10.98 23.44
N THR A 33 -39.21 12.16 23.00
CA THR A 33 -39.65 12.78 21.76
C THR A 33 -39.25 11.90 20.58
N VAL A 34 -40.25 11.43 19.84
CA VAL A 34 -40.06 10.69 18.59
C VAL A 34 -39.78 11.71 17.49
N MET A 35 -38.65 11.55 16.81
CA MET A 35 -38.21 12.38 15.70
C MET A 35 -38.01 11.51 14.47
N GLU A 36 -38.63 11.89 13.36
CA GLU A 36 -38.39 11.23 12.08
C GLU A 36 -36.99 11.55 11.55
N ILE A 37 -36.30 10.53 11.06
CA ILE A 37 -35.09 10.73 10.26
C ILE A 37 -35.59 11.06 8.86
N ALA A 38 -35.23 12.25 8.35
CA ALA A 38 -35.70 12.74 7.07
C ALA A 38 -35.24 11.80 5.93
N ARG A 39 -36.12 10.90 5.50
CA ARG A 39 -36.02 10.26 4.18
C ARG A 39 -36.38 11.31 3.14
N VAL A 40 -35.65 11.30 2.02
CA VAL A 40 -36.08 12.08 0.87
C VAL A 40 -37.41 11.52 0.40
N SER A 41 -38.47 12.32 0.49
CA SER A 41 -39.74 11.96 -0.11
C SER A 41 -39.50 11.64 -1.59
N PRO A 42 -40.12 10.58 -2.16
CA PRO A 42 -39.95 10.27 -3.58
C PRO A 42 -40.26 11.46 -4.50
N LEU A 43 -41.16 12.35 -4.07
CA LEU A 43 -41.47 13.59 -4.76
C LEU A 43 -40.30 14.61 -4.73
N ALA A 44 -39.62 14.75 -3.60
CA ALA A 44 -38.44 15.60 -3.48
C ALA A 44 -37.26 15.05 -4.31
N ALA A 45 -37.12 13.72 -4.36
CA ALA A 45 -36.14 13.06 -5.23
C ALA A 45 -36.44 13.33 -6.72
N ALA A 46 -37.72 13.28 -7.12
CA ALA A 46 -38.17 13.60 -8.47
C ALA A 46 -37.87 15.06 -8.87
N THR A 47 -38.01 16.00 -7.94
CA THR A 47 -37.67 17.40 -8.22
C THR A 47 -36.16 17.65 -8.34
N ALA A 48 -35.33 16.81 -7.72
CA ALA A 48 -33.88 16.97 -7.71
C ALA A 48 -33.19 16.28 -8.91
N ALA A 49 -33.69 15.12 -9.35
CA ALA A 49 -33.11 14.36 -10.44
C ALA A 49 -34.02 14.32 -11.68
N GLN A 50 -33.42 14.56 -12.85
CA GLN A 50 -34.13 14.48 -14.13
C GLN A 50 -34.05 13.07 -14.72
N LEU A 51 -33.00 12.32 -14.35
CA LEU A 51 -32.68 11.01 -14.88
C LEU A 51 -32.47 10.00 -13.74
N LEU A 52 -32.70 8.74 -14.05
CA LEU A 52 -32.44 7.63 -13.16
C LEU A 52 -31.99 6.42 -13.98
N ILE A 53 -31.10 5.60 -13.41
CA ILE A 53 -30.72 4.32 -13.99
C ILE A 53 -31.50 3.23 -13.23
N PRO A 54 -32.35 2.43 -13.89
CA PRO A 54 -33.10 1.38 -13.20
C PRO A 54 -32.18 0.39 -12.51
N MET A 55 -32.47 0.08 -11.24
CA MET A 55 -31.76 -0.97 -10.51
C MET A 55 -32.26 -2.32 -11.00
N THR A 56 -31.36 -3.17 -11.50
CA THR A 56 -31.70 -4.50 -12.02
C THR A 56 -31.19 -5.62 -11.15
N ILE A 57 -30.41 -5.31 -10.11
CA ILE A 57 -29.82 -6.29 -9.20
C ILE A 57 -30.63 -6.40 -7.91
N GLU A 58 -30.93 -7.63 -7.53
CA GLU A 58 -31.49 -8.00 -6.24
C GLU A 58 -30.40 -8.21 -5.17
N GLU A 59 -30.77 -8.12 -3.89
CA GLU A 59 -29.84 -8.27 -2.75
C GLU A 59 -29.10 -9.61 -2.76
N ASN A 60 -29.82 -10.68 -3.08
CA ASN A 60 -29.28 -12.02 -3.17
C ASN A 60 -28.26 -12.17 -4.30
N ALA A 61 -28.52 -11.56 -5.46
CA ALA A 61 -27.59 -11.57 -6.58
C ALA A 61 -26.30 -10.84 -6.23
N LEU A 62 -26.41 -9.72 -5.51
CA LEU A 62 -25.26 -8.94 -5.05
C LEU A 62 -24.41 -9.70 -4.02
N ALA A 63 -25.04 -10.34 -3.04
CA ALA A 63 -24.34 -11.21 -2.08
C ALA A 63 -23.62 -12.37 -2.79
N CYS A 64 -24.27 -13.01 -3.76
CA CYS A 64 -23.69 -14.09 -4.55
C CYS A 64 -22.48 -13.62 -5.35
N ALA A 65 -22.55 -12.46 -6.01
CA ALA A 65 -21.44 -11.89 -6.76
C ALA A 65 -20.21 -11.59 -5.87
N VAL A 66 -20.43 -11.08 -4.65
CA VAL A 66 -19.34 -10.89 -3.68
C VAL A 66 -18.72 -12.22 -3.29
N LEU A 67 -19.52 -13.27 -3.03
CA LEU A 67 -18.98 -14.59 -2.72
C LEU A 67 -18.19 -15.20 -3.89
N GLN A 68 -18.64 -15.01 -5.12
CA GLN A 68 -17.91 -15.42 -6.32
C GLN A 68 -16.58 -14.69 -6.42
N HIS A 69 -16.55 -13.39 -6.17
CA HIS A 69 -15.33 -12.59 -6.14
C HIS A 69 -14.35 -13.09 -5.06
N LEU A 70 -14.83 -13.35 -3.84
CA LEU A 70 -14.01 -13.92 -2.75
C LEU A 70 -13.48 -15.31 -3.11
N ALA A 71 -14.30 -16.16 -3.73
CA ALA A 71 -13.91 -17.51 -4.12
C ALA A 71 -12.90 -17.54 -5.28
N ALA A 72 -12.92 -16.52 -6.15
CA ALA A 72 -11.96 -16.35 -7.24
C ALA A 72 -10.62 -15.78 -6.77
N ASN A 73 -10.59 -15.07 -5.64
CA ASN A 73 -9.40 -14.39 -5.16
C ASN A 73 -8.49 -15.32 -4.34
N ASP A 74 -7.32 -15.64 -4.89
CA ASP A 74 -6.30 -16.52 -4.30
C ASP A 74 -5.47 -15.88 -3.16
N GLU A 75 -5.60 -14.56 -2.97
CA GLU A 75 -4.88 -13.81 -1.93
C GLU A 75 -5.66 -13.74 -0.61
N VAL A 76 -6.92 -14.17 -0.62
CA VAL A 76 -7.84 -14.14 0.52
C VAL A 76 -7.76 -15.47 1.30
N PRO A 77 -8.01 -15.49 2.62
CA PRO A 77 -8.09 -16.73 3.39
C PRO A 77 -9.10 -17.71 2.80
N ASP A 78 -8.74 -19.00 2.76
CA ASP A 78 -9.55 -20.05 2.12
C ASP A 78 -10.93 -20.24 2.80
N ASP A 79 -11.00 -19.95 4.09
CA ASP A 79 -12.21 -20.05 4.91
C ASP A 79 -13.08 -18.78 4.87
N MET A 80 -12.62 -17.69 4.24
CA MET A 80 -13.36 -16.42 4.21
C MET A 80 -14.70 -16.57 3.48
N VAL A 81 -14.75 -17.33 2.39
CA VAL A 81 -16.01 -17.61 1.68
C VAL A 81 -17.02 -18.28 2.61
N GLU A 82 -16.60 -19.10 3.56
CA GLU A 82 -17.48 -19.82 4.46
C GLU A 82 -17.88 -18.99 5.69
N ARG A 83 -16.92 -18.28 6.29
CA ARG A 83 -17.09 -17.57 7.57
C ARG A 83 -17.54 -16.11 7.43
N ALA A 84 -17.41 -15.49 6.26
CA ALA A 84 -17.76 -14.09 6.08
C ALA A 84 -19.26 -13.85 6.30
N VAL A 85 -19.61 -12.92 7.18
CA VAL A 85 -20.99 -12.45 7.35
C VAL A 85 -21.21 -11.31 6.36
N LEU A 86 -22.23 -11.41 5.52
CA LEU A 86 -22.55 -10.41 4.51
C LEU A 86 -23.80 -9.65 4.93
N THR A 87 -23.70 -8.32 4.96
CA THR A 87 -24.85 -7.42 5.07
C THR A 87 -24.96 -6.67 3.76
N VAL A 88 -26.14 -6.69 3.15
CA VAL A 88 -26.38 -6.15 1.82
C VAL A 88 -27.28 -4.93 1.94
N GLU A 89 -26.86 -3.83 1.33
CA GLU A 89 -27.60 -2.59 1.24
C GLU A 89 -27.69 -2.18 -0.24
N ARG A 90 -28.82 -1.61 -0.63
CA ARG A 90 -29.05 -1.09 -1.98
C ARG A 90 -29.65 0.29 -1.86
N PHE A 91 -29.08 1.24 -2.58
CA PHE A 91 -29.58 2.60 -2.56
C PHE A 91 -29.29 3.32 -3.87
N TYR A 92 -30.03 4.39 -4.10
CA TYR A 92 -29.80 5.35 -5.17
C TYR A 92 -28.88 6.47 -4.70
N MET A 93 -27.79 6.62 -5.43
CA MET A 93 -26.75 7.61 -5.17
C MET A 93 -26.97 8.86 -6.05
N PRO A 94 -27.07 10.06 -5.48
CA PRO A 94 -27.23 11.30 -6.22
C PRO A 94 -25.95 11.59 -6.99
N CYS A 95 -26.04 11.66 -8.30
CA CYS A 95 -24.90 11.96 -9.16
C CYS A 95 -25.25 13.05 -10.19
N PHE A 96 -24.22 13.68 -10.72
CA PHE A 96 -24.30 14.53 -11.90
C PHE A 96 -23.52 13.87 -13.04
N SER A 97 -24.14 13.73 -14.20
CA SER A 97 -23.46 13.43 -15.45
C SER A 97 -22.98 14.75 -16.05
N PHE A 98 -21.66 14.95 -16.05
CA PHE A 98 -21.00 16.10 -16.67
C PHE A 98 -20.60 15.74 -18.09
N LYS A 99 -21.33 16.28 -19.06
CA LYS A 99 -21.03 16.12 -20.49
C LYS A 99 -20.37 17.41 -20.97
N GLY A 100 -19.18 17.30 -21.54
CA GLY A 100 -18.42 18.48 -21.92
C GLY A 100 -17.36 18.22 -22.97
N SER A 101 -16.68 19.30 -23.33
CA SER A 101 -15.51 19.30 -24.21
C SER A 101 -14.33 20.00 -23.53
N PHE A 102 -13.13 19.63 -23.94
CA PHE A 102 -11.89 20.27 -23.52
C PHE A 102 -11.07 20.70 -24.73
N ASN A 103 -10.30 21.78 -24.54
CA ASN A 103 -9.21 22.17 -25.42
C ASN A 103 -7.94 22.28 -24.56
N ALA A 104 -6.87 21.62 -25.00
CA ALA A 104 -5.61 21.53 -24.31
C ALA A 104 -4.45 21.95 -25.21
N THR A 105 -3.48 22.65 -24.63
CA THR A 105 -2.17 22.93 -25.22
C THR A 105 -1.13 22.14 -24.47
N TRP A 106 -0.19 21.49 -25.17
CA TRP A 106 0.82 20.65 -24.54
C TRP A 106 2.21 20.81 -25.15
N THR A 107 3.23 20.47 -24.35
CA THR A 107 4.65 20.42 -24.73
C THR A 107 5.28 19.16 -24.16
N ALA A 108 6.16 18.51 -24.91
CA ALA A 108 6.92 17.34 -24.46
C ALA A 108 8.27 17.24 -25.19
N SER A 109 9.19 16.44 -24.67
CA SER A 109 10.42 16.07 -25.37
C SER A 109 10.42 14.58 -25.70
N PHE A 110 10.62 14.25 -26.98
CA PHE A 110 10.70 12.88 -27.46
C PHE A 110 12.14 12.51 -27.82
N GLY A 111 12.57 11.34 -27.34
CA GLY A 111 13.92 10.82 -27.48
C GLY A 111 13.97 9.71 -28.52
N TYR A 112 14.85 9.85 -29.50
CA TYR A 112 15.11 8.82 -30.52
C TYR A 112 16.49 8.20 -30.26
N LYS A 113 16.53 6.88 -30.12
CA LYS A 113 17.79 6.16 -29.90
C LYS A 113 18.56 6.09 -31.21
N ARG A 114 19.81 6.54 -31.17
CA ARG A 114 20.80 6.25 -32.21
C ARG A 114 21.99 5.52 -31.64
N THR A 115 22.61 4.70 -32.47
CA THR A 115 23.86 4.03 -32.14
C THR A 115 25.01 4.88 -32.63
N GLU A 116 25.88 5.30 -31.73
CA GLU A 116 27.11 6.02 -32.05
C GLU A 116 28.31 5.08 -31.81
N THR A 117 29.19 4.99 -32.80
CA THR A 117 30.46 4.26 -32.68
C THR A 117 31.51 5.20 -32.10
N TYR A 118 32.24 4.75 -31.08
CA TYR A 118 33.35 5.50 -30.50
C TYR A 118 34.56 4.58 -30.28
N THR A 119 35.75 5.15 -30.44
CA THR A 119 37.00 4.42 -30.24
C THR A 119 37.38 4.46 -28.76
N ALA A 120 37.38 3.30 -28.11
CA ALA A 120 37.84 3.13 -26.73
C ALA A 120 39.23 2.51 -26.73
N HIS A 121 40.20 3.16 -26.12
CA HIS A 121 41.52 2.55 -25.91
C HIS A 121 41.46 1.64 -24.69
N VAL A 122 41.70 0.35 -24.89
CA VAL A 122 41.74 -0.66 -23.82
C VAL A 122 43.11 -1.31 -23.84
N ASP A 123 43.72 -1.40 -22.67
CA ASP A 123 45.00 -2.06 -22.50
C ASP A 123 44.78 -3.58 -22.58
N ARG A 124 45.26 -4.19 -23.67
CA ARG A 124 45.17 -5.63 -23.92
C ARG A 124 46.56 -6.22 -23.85
N ARG A 125 46.71 -7.34 -23.14
CA ARG A 125 47.96 -8.10 -23.10
C ARG A 125 48.07 -8.92 -24.38
N VAL A 126 49.02 -8.57 -25.24
CA VAL A 126 49.36 -9.31 -26.46
C VAL A 126 50.83 -9.70 -26.31
N ASP A 127 51.13 -10.99 -26.44
CA ASP A 127 52.50 -11.54 -26.28
C ASP A 127 53.20 -11.14 -24.97
N GLY A 128 52.49 -11.21 -23.84
CA GLY A 128 53.04 -10.95 -22.50
C GLY A 128 53.24 -9.48 -22.14
N ARG A 129 53.11 -8.54 -23.10
CA ARG A 129 53.24 -7.09 -22.89
C ARG A 129 51.87 -6.41 -22.96
N THR A 130 51.66 -5.41 -22.10
CA THR A 130 50.42 -4.62 -22.09
C THR A 130 50.49 -3.57 -23.18
N GLN A 131 49.62 -3.66 -24.19
CA GLN A 131 49.57 -2.70 -25.30
C GLN A 131 48.21 -2.01 -25.34
N ARG A 132 48.21 -0.68 -25.53
CA ARG A 132 46.99 0.11 -25.66
C ARG A 132 46.40 -0.07 -27.05
N VAL A 133 45.32 -0.85 -27.17
CA VAL A 133 44.67 -1.15 -28.45
C VAL A 133 43.41 -0.29 -28.59
N ALA A 134 43.25 0.38 -29.73
CA ALA A 134 42.03 1.08 -30.09
C ALA A 134 40.94 0.07 -30.45
N LEU A 135 39.86 0.03 -29.67
CA LEU A 135 38.71 -0.85 -29.91
C LEU A 135 37.48 0.00 -30.23
N THR A 136 36.88 -0.23 -31.39
CA THR A 136 35.59 0.38 -31.74
C THR A 136 34.50 -0.23 -30.86
N ARG A 137 33.78 0.61 -30.11
CA ARG A 137 32.62 0.22 -29.30
C ARG A 137 31.41 1.02 -29.71
N ASN A 138 30.23 0.41 -29.55
CA ASN A 138 28.96 1.06 -29.83
C ASN A 138 28.35 1.54 -28.51
N ARG A 139 27.83 2.77 -28.46
CA ARG A 139 26.98 3.26 -27.37
C ARG A 139 25.65 3.75 -27.94
N THR A 140 24.58 3.51 -27.20
CA THR A 140 23.26 4.07 -27.52
C THR A 140 23.16 5.46 -26.92
N VAL A 141 22.93 6.46 -27.78
CA VAL A 141 22.68 7.86 -27.40
C VAL A 141 21.21 8.17 -27.70
N VAL A 142 20.59 9.03 -26.90
CA VAL A 142 19.20 9.47 -27.10
C VAL A 142 19.20 10.92 -27.53
N ASP A 143 18.74 11.19 -28.75
CA ASP A 143 18.57 12.55 -29.26
C ASP A 143 17.18 13.06 -28.89
N TRP A 144 17.11 14.12 -28.10
CA TRP A 144 15.86 14.70 -27.62
C TRP A 144 15.39 15.82 -28.54
N ARG A 145 14.11 15.79 -28.92
CA ARG A 145 13.45 16.83 -29.73
C ARG A 145 12.24 17.38 -28.99
N PRO A 146 12.16 18.69 -28.72
CA PRO A 146 10.98 19.30 -28.14
C PRO A 146 9.86 19.37 -29.19
N VAL A 147 8.64 19.05 -28.78
CA VAL A 147 7.44 19.10 -29.61
C VAL A 147 6.33 19.74 -28.79
N ASN A 148 5.49 20.53 -29.44
CA ASN A 148 4.28 21.09 -28.86
C ASN A 148 3.07 20.77 -29.74
N GLY A 149 1.88 20.91 -29.17
CA GLY A 149 0.66 20.63 -29.89
C GLY A 149 -0.59 21.10 -29.16
N HIS A 150 -1.70 20.88 -29.84
CA HIS A 150 -3.04 21.09 -29.31
C HIS A 150 -3.77 19.75 -29.32
N ASP A 151 -4.62 19.53 -28.33
CA ASP A 151 -5.52 18.39 -28.27
C ASP A 151 -6.91 18.88 -27.86
N ALA A 152 -7.94 18.25 -28.40
CA ALA A 152 -9.32 18.58 -28.09
C ALA A 152 -10.15 17.31 -28.09
N GLY A 153 -11.13 17.26 -27.21
CA GLY A 153 -11.97 16.09 -27.08
C GLY A 153 -13.20 16.32 -26.25
N ASN A 154 -14.08 15.32 -26.25
CA ASN A 154 -15.29 15.30 -25.45
C ASN A 154 -15.12 14.35 -24.27
N PHE A 155 -15.82 14.62 -23.18
CA PHE A 155 -15.89 13.74 -22.02
C PHE A 155 -17.32 13.64 -21.49
N ASN A 156 -17.59 12.49 -20.88
CA ASN A 156 -18.75 12.28 -20.02
C ASN A 156 -18.24 11.64 -18.73
N VAL A 157 -18.39 12.34 -17.61
CA VAL A 157 -17.91 11.88 -16.30
C VAL A 157 -19.04 12.01 -15.29
N VAL A 158 -19.12 11.06 -14.38
CA VAL A 158 -20.09 11.04 -13.31
C VAL A 158 -19.44 11.56 -12.02
N GLY A 159 -20.04 12.59 -11.43
CA GLY A 159 -19.63 13.13 -10.13
C GLY A 159 -20.70 12.89 -9.08
N TYR A 160 -20.30 12.65 -7.84
CA TYR A 160 -21.23 12.51 -6.71
C TYR A 160 -21.81 13.88 -6.31
N GLY A 161 -23.13 13.94 -6.13
CA GLY A 161 -23.88 15.16 -5.76
C GLY A 161 -24.37 15.15 -4.31
N GLY A 162 -23.95 14.19 -3.49
CA GLY A 162 -24.28 14.09 -2.08
C GLY A 162 -23.13 14.48 -1.16
N SER A 163 -23.30 14.24 0.14
CA SER A 163 -22.30 14.53 1.18
C SER A 163 -21.92 13.23 1.90
N GLY A 164 -20.65 13.09 2.29
CA GLY A 164 -20.20 11.95 3.12
C GLY A 164 -19.85 10.69 2.34
N LEU A 165 -19.47 10.81 1.05
CA LEU A 165 -19.01 9.66 0.27
C LEU A 165 -17.77 9.01 0.91
N ALA A 166 -17.88 7.73 1.25
CA ALA A 166 -16.71 6.97 1.70
C ALA A 166 -15.66 6.92 0.57
N PRO A 167 -14.37 7.17 0.84
CA PRO A 167 -13.31 7.13 -0.19
C PRO A 167 -13.23 5.79 -0.95
N SER A 168 -13.69 4.70 -0.34
CA SER A 168 -13.80 3.36 -0.94
C SER A 168 -14.74 3.29 -2.15
N VAL A 169 -15.70 4.21 -2.27
CA VAL A 169 -16.67 4.27 -3.38
C VAL A 169 -16.09 4.97 -4.62
N LEU A 170 -15.06 5.81 -4.46
CA LEU A 170 -14.49 6.59 -5.56
C LEU A 170 -14.05 5.75 -6.78
N PRO A 171 -13.45 4.55 -6.63
CA PRO A 171 -13.12 3.73 -7.79
C PRO A 171 -14.35 3.21 -8.53
N LEU A 172 -15.49 3.01 -7.85
CA LEU A 172 -16.75 2.64 -8.50
C LEU A 172 -17.25 3.79 -9.38
N LEU A 173 -17.25 5.04 -8.88
CA LEU A 173 -17.60 6.23 -9.66
C LEU A 173 -16.77 6.34 -10.95
N ALA A 174 -15.47 6.02 -10.88
CA ALA A 174 -14.61 6.01 -12.07
C ALA A 174 -14.98 4.92 -13.09
N ARG A 175 -15.59 3.81 -12.66
CA ARG A 175 -16.06 2.70 -13.53
C ARG A 175 -17.43 2.97 -14.12
N LEU A 176 -18.26 3.77 -13.45
CA LEU A 176 -19.58 4.22 -13.90
C LEU A 176 -19.55 5.15 -15.14
N ARG A 177 -18.39 5.34 -15.79
CA ARG A 177 -18.25 6.15 -17.03
C ARG A 177 -19.10 5.65 -18.19
N LYS A 178 -19.41 4.36 -18.22
CA LYS A 178 -20.36 3.77 -19.18
C LYS A 178 -21.69 3.54 -18.47
N LEU A 179 -22.39 4.63 -18.13
CA LEU A 179 -23.74 4.50 -17.60
C LEU A 179 -24.61 3.77 -18.65
N PRO A 180 -25.34 2.71 -18.28
CA PRO A 180 -26.42 2.19 -19.12
C PRO A 180 -27.45 3.30 -19.41
N GLN A 181 -28.37 3.05 -20.36
CA GLN A 181 -29.35 4.07 -20.77
C GLN A 181 -30.12 4.60 -19.56
N ALA A 182 -29.79 5.83 -19.16
CA ALA A 182 -30.53 6.55 -18.14
C ALA A 182 -31.92 6.88 -18.70
N THR A 183 -32.95 6.60 -17.93
CA THR A 183 -34.34 6.91 -18.26
C THR A 183 -34.77 8.17 -17.53
N PRO A 184 -35.85 8.85 -17.96
CA PRO A 184 -36.48 9.87 -17.15
C PRO A 184 -36.80 9.34 -15.74
N PHE A 185 -36.67 10.20 -14.75
CA PHE A 185 -36.99 9.84 -13.37
C PHE A 185 -38.47 9.41 -13.25
N ASP A 186 -38.71 8.26 -12.63
CA ASP A 186 -40.04 7.78 -12.26
C ASP A 186 -40.02 7.30 -10.81
N VAL A 187 -41.03 7.70 -10.03
CA VAL A 187 -41.16 7.39 -8.61
C VAL A 187 -41.25 5.87 -8.36
N GLY A 188 -41.78 5.11 -9.31
CA GLY A 188 -41.87 3.66 -9.24
C GLY A 188 -40.52 2.97 -9.11
N PHE A 189 -39.44 3.54 -9.67
CA PHE A 189 -38.10 2.94 -9.58
C PHE A 189 -37.43 3.11 -8.22
N VAL A 190 -37.76 4.17 -7.48
CA VAL A 190 -37.20 4.42 -6.14
C VAL A 190 -38.08 3.84 -5.02
N SER A 191 -39.25 3.27 -5.36
CA SER A 191 -40.13 2.65 -4.38
C SER A 191 -39.47 1.42 -3.76
N GLY A 192 -39.34 1.39 -2.43
CA GLY A 192 -38.73 0.28 -1.69
C GLY A 192 -37.19 0.22 -1.74
N VAL A 193 -36.52 1.25 -2.28
CA VAL A 193 -35.07 1.37 -2.29
C VAL A 193 -34.67 2.72 -1.70
N ASP A 194 -33.70 2.74 -0.79
CA ASP A 194 -33.27 3.98 -0.16
C ASP A 194 -32.64 4.93 -1.19
N THR A 195 -32.92 6.23 -1.06
CA THR A 195 -32.42 7.25 -2.00
C THR A 195 -31.75 8.37 -1.20
N GLN A 196 -30.49 8.64 -1.52
CA GLN A 196 -29.72 9.70 -0.87
C GLN A 196 -30.06 11.08 -1.46
N PRO A 197 -30.12 12.15 -0.64
CA PRO A 197 -30.40 13.49 -1.14
C PRO A 197 -29.22 14.11 -1.89
N TYR A 198 -29.53 14.92 -2.90
CA TYR A 198 -28.59 15.93 -3.40
C TYR A 198 -28.34 16.95 -2.31
N THR A 199 -27.06 17.15 -1.98
CA THR A 199 -26.62 18.14 -0.99
C THR A 199 -25.62 19.13 -1.57
N LEU A 200 -25.02 18.81 -2.72
CA LEU A 200 -24.08 19.67 -3.44
C LEU A 200 -24.72 20.23 -4.70
N ASP A 201 -24.35 21.46 -5.04
CA ASP A 201 -24.64 22.00 -6.37
C ASP A 201 -23.73 21.36 -7.44
N PRO A 202 -24.07 21.49 -8.74
CA PRO A 202 -23.25 20.91 -9.80
C PRO A 202 -21.81 21.43 -9.86
N LYS A 203 -21.55 22.70 -9.50
CA LYS A 203 -20.21 23.30 -9.58
C LYS A 203 -19.32 22.80 -8.44
N GLU A 204 -19.87 22.69 -7.24
CA GLU A 204 -19.25 22.12 -6.05
C GLU A 204 -18.94 20.64 -6.26
N ALA A 205 -19.93 19.87 -6.73
CA ALA A 205 -19.75 18.46 -7.07
C ALA A 205 -18.65 18.27 -8.13
N TYR A 206 -18.60 19.15 -9.14
CA TYR A 206 -17.54 19.12 -10.14
C TYR A 206 -16.16 19.33 -9.53
N ALA A 207 -15.98 20.42 -8.77
CA ALA A 207 -14.70 20.77 -8.16
C ALA A 207 -14.21 19.70 -7.17
N LEU A 208 -15.13 19.11 -6.37
CA LEU A 208 -14.78 18.13 -5.34
C LEU A 208 -14.49 16.74 -5.91
N HIS A 209 -15.26 16.28 -6.90
CA HIS A 209 -15.28 14.86 -7.28
C HIS A 209 -14.91 14.59 -8.74
N THR A 210 -15.06 15.57 -9.63
CA THR A 210 -15.02 15.36 -11.09
C THR A 210 -13.80 16.00 -11.76
N GLU A 211 -13.37 17.18 -11.31
CA GLU A 211 -12.31 17.98 -11.95
C GLU A 211 -11.00 17.18 -12.08
N ALA A 212 -10.57 16.51 -11.01
CA ALA A 212 -9.39 15.66 -11.03
C ALA A 212 -9.53 14.46 -11.99
N GLN A 213 -10.75 13.94 -12.19
CA GLN A 213 -10.99 12.85 -13.14
C GLN A 213 -10.91 13.34 -14.59
N VAL A 214 -11.45 14.54 -14.87
CA VAL A 214 -11.34 15.21 -16.17
C VAL A 214 -9.88 15.51 -16.48
N GLY A 215 -9.11 16.02 -15.50
CA GLY A 215 -7.67 16.24 -15.66
C GLY A 215 -6.91 14.98 -16.07
N LYS A 216 -7.22 13.82 -15.47
CA LYS A 216 -6.64 12.53 -15.87
C LYS A 216 -7.05 12.09 -17.28
N LEU A 217 -8.28 12.39 -17.70
CA LEU A 217 -8.74 12.10 -19.07
C LEU A 217 -7.99 12.96 -20.09
N VAL A 218 -7.84 14.26 -19.81
CA VAL A 218 -7.08 15.18 -20.66
C VAL A 218 -5.62 14.76 -20.73
N GLU A 219 -4.99 14.45 -19.58
CA GLU A 219 -3.62 13.96 -19.54
C GLU A 219 -3.45 12.69 -20.37
N ALA A 220 -4.34 11.70 -20.21
CA ALA A 220 -4.30 10.48 -21.00
C ALA A 220 -4.47 10.76 -22.51
N SER A 221 -5.33 11.71 -22.89
CA SER A 221 -5.50 12.11 -24.28
C SER A 221 -4.24 12.75 -24.85
N VAL A 222 -3.68 13.73 -24.15
CA VAL A 222 -2.44 14.42 -24.50
C VAL A 222 -1.26 13.44 -24.62
N MET A 223 -1.14 12.48 -23.70
CA MET A 223 -0.08 11.47 -23.72
C MET A 223 -0.21 10.49 -24.91
N ARG A 224 -1.35 10.40 -25.60
CA ARG A 224 -1.45 9.60 -26.85
C ARG A 224 -0.67 10.20 -28.01
N HIS A 225 -0.26 11.47 -27.91
CA HIS A 225 0.66 12.10 -28.85
C HIS A 225 2.13 11.69 -28.64
N ALA A 226 2.39 10.74 -27.74
CA ALA A 226 3.74 10.22 -27.50
C ALA A 226 4.39 9.68 -28.79
N GLN A 227 5.66 10.03 -28.96
CA GLN A 227 6.49 9.63 -30.09
C GLN A 227 7.87 9.16 -29.59
N GLY A 228 8.64 8.56 -30.48
CA GLY A 228 10.01 8.13 -30.21
C GLY A 228 10.11 6.94 -29.25
N ASP A 229 11.34 6.64 -28.82
CA ASP A 229 11.65 5.51 -27.94
C ASP A 229 11.57 5.88 -26.46
N GLN A 230 11.75 7.16 -26.15
CA GLN A 230 11.71 7.71 -24.80
C GLN A 230 10.97 9.04 -24.77
N GLN A 231 10.41 9.37 -23.61
CA GLN A 231 9.61 10.57 -23.40
C GLN A 231 9.96 11.24 -22.08
N ARG A 232 9.94 12.58 -22.03
CA ARG A 232 10.12 13.38 -20.82
C ARG A 232 9.51 14.78 -20.97
N ASP A 233 9.55 15.55 -19.88
CA ASP A 233 9.21 16.98 -19.85
C ASP A 233 7.78 17.31 -20.33
N TRP A 234 6.83 16.41 -20.09
CA TRP A 234 5.41 16.63 -20.39
C TRP A 234 4.84 17.78 -19.56
N HIS A 235 4.24 18.75 -20.23
CA HIS A 235 3.45 19.81 -19.62
C HIS A 235 2.21 20.06 -20.48
N TRP A 236 1.07 20.32 -19.84
CA TRP A 236 -0.16 20.67 -20.55
C TRP A 236 -0.99 21.65 -19.71
N ASN A 237 -1.81 22.42 -20.40
CA ASN A 237 -2.84 23.27 -19.82
C ASN A 237 -4.12 23.06 -20.61
N ALA A 238 -5.27 23.00 -19.95
CA ALA A 238 -6.55 22.81 -20.62
C ALA A 238 -7.66 23.66 -20.03
N SER A 239 -8.59 24.02 -20.89
CA SER A 239 -9.88 24.60 -20.51
C SER A 239 -10.98 23.62 -20.88
N SER A 240 -11.98 23.48 -20.01
CA SER A 240 -13.15 22.63 -20.25
C SER A 240 -14.44 23.45 -20.18
N ARG A 241 -15.44 23.02 -20.95
CA ARG A 241 -16.82 23.52 -20.89
C ARG A 241 -17.74 22.31 -20.77
N TRP A 242 -18.74 22.38 -19.91
CA TRP A 242 -19.60 21.24 -19.62
C TRP A 242 -21.00 21.67 -19.20
N ASP A 243 -21.95 20.76 -19.42
CA ASP A 243 -23.31 20.80 -18.91
C ASP A 243 -23.50 19.64 -17.92
N ALA A 244 -24.33 19.86 -16.90
CA ALA A 244 -24.61 18.87 -15.87
C ALA A 244 -26.05 18.39 -15.94
N SER A 245 -26.26 17.08 -15.90
CA SER A 245 -27.59 16.47 -15.76
C SER A 245 -27.65 15.66 -14.46
N ALA A 246 -28.64 15.96 -13.62
CA ALA A 246 -28.85 15.22 -12.37
C ALA A 246 -29.38 13.81 -12.67
N VAL A 247 -28.65 12.80 -12.23
CA VAL A 247 -28.95 11.38 -12.42
C VAL A 247 -28.80 10.58 -11.12
N TYR A 248 -29.80 9.77 -10.79
CA TYR A 248 -29.66 8.75 -9.75
C TYR A 248 -29.02 7.48 -10.30
N VAL A 249 -27.94 7.06 -9.64
CA VAL A 249 -27.20 5.84 -9.99
C VAL A 249 -27.48 4.76 -8.94
N PRO A 250 -27.93 3.56 -9.33
CA PRO A 250 -28.15 2.48 -8.39
C PRO A 250 -26.81 1.92 -7.94
N VAL A 251 -26.63 1.77 -6.63
CA VAL A 251 -25.41 1.22 -6.03
C VAL A 251 -25.77 0.09 -5.09
N GLY A 252 -25.05 -1.01 -5.23
CA GLY A 252 -25.05 -2.10 -4.28
C GLY A 252 -23.87 -1.98 -3.31
N HIS A 253 -24.14 -2.00 -2.01
CA HIS A 253 -23.11 -2.01 -0.98
C HIS A 253 -23.20 -3.29 -0.15
N VAL A 254 -22.12 -4.06 -0.11
CA VAL A 254 -22.01 -5.26 0.72
C VAL A 254 -20.92 -5.06 1.75
N MET A 255 -21.30 -5.11 3.03
CA MET A 255 -20.38 -5.16 4.15
C MET A 255 -20.00 -6.61 4.44
N ILE A 256 -18.70 -6.88 4.40
CA ILE A 256 -18.12 -8.20 4.62
C ILE A 256 -17.49 -8.21 6.01
N GLY A 257 -18.16 -8.83 6.98
CA GLY A 257 -17.64 -9.07 8.32
C GLY A 257 -16.78 -10.34 8.36
N TYR A 258 -15.50 -10.22 8.71
CA TYR A 258 -14.58 -11.35 8.85
C TYR A 258 -13.51 -11.07 9.91
N GLU A 259 -13.32 -12.00 10.86
CA GLU A 259 -12.35 -11.90 11.97
C GLU A 259 -12.40 -10.57 12.75
N GLY A 260 -13.62 -10.11 13.07
CA GLY A 260 -13.82 -8.87 13.82
C GLY A 260 -13.53 -7.59 13.03
N ARG A 261 -13.22 -7.70 11.74
CA ARG A 261 -13.03 -6.57 10.81
C ARG A 261 -14.17 -6.53 9.79
N GLN A 262 -14.44 -5.32 9.28
CA GLN A 262 -15.40 -5.10 8.21
C GLN A 262 -14.67 -4.57 6.98
N TYR A 263 -15.03 -5.12 5.83
CA TYR A 263 -14.54 -4.73 4.51
C TYR A 263 -15.74 -4.34 3.65
N HIS A 264 -15.58 -3.37 2.77
CA HIS A 264 -16.66 -2.89 1.92
C HIS A 264 -16.47 -3.41 0.50
N ALA A 265 -17.58 -3.83 -0.10
CA ALA A 265 -17.67 -4.22 -1.50
C ALA A 265 -18.81 -3.42 -2.15
N TRP A 266 -18.51 -2.78 -3.27
CA TRP A 266 -19.38 -1.83 -3.96
C TRP A 266 -19.58 -2.31 -5.39
N ALA A 267 -20.83 -2.50 -5.80
CA ALA A 267 -21.17 -2.85 -7.17
C ALA A 267 -22.02 -1.76 -7.81
N ASP A 268 -21.90 -1.67 -9.13
CA ASP A 268 -22.93 -1.06 -9.95
C ASP A 268 -24.25 -1.81 -9.72
N GLY A 269 -25.35 -1.09 -9.48
CA GLY A 269 -26.68 -1.67 -9.29
C GLY A 269 -27.30 -2.26 -10.57
N THR A 270 -26.56 -2.25 -11.69
CA THR A 270 -26.97 -2.84 -12.97
C THR A 270 -26.23 -4.11 -13.38
N ASP A 271 -24.93 -4.21 -13.05
CA ASP A 271 -24.11 -5.41 -13.26
C ASP A 271 -23.35 -5.81 -12.00
N ALA A 272 -23.74 -6.95 -11.41
CA ALA A 272 -23.17 -7.47 -10.18
C ALA A 272 -21.70 -7.91 -10.34
N ALA A 273 -21.26 -8.18 -11.58
CA ALA A 273 -19.86 -8.51 -11.86
C ALA A 273 -18.95 -7.27 -11.75
N ASN A 274 -19.50 -6.07 -11.86
CA ASN A 274 -18.76 -4.81 -11.85
C ASN A 274 -18.53 -4.33 -10.40
N LEU A 275 -17.81 -5.17 -9.64
CA LEU A 275 -17.55 -4.99 -8.21
C LEU A 275 -16.18 -4.33 -7.95
N VAL A 276 -16.15 -3.46 -6.95
CA VAL A 276 -14.95 -2.89 -6.33
C VAL A 276 -14.94 -3.28 -4.87
N THR A 277 -13.81 -3.78 -4.37
CA THR A 277 -13.66 -4.18 -2.97
C THR A 277 -12.54 -3.39 -2.31
N ASP A 278 -12.63 -3.22 -0.99
CA ASP A 278 -11.50 -2.78 -0.18
C ASP A 278 -10.36 -3.80 -0.22
N ALA A 279 -9.19 -3.41 0.30
CA ALA A 279 -8.09 -4.35 0.50
C ALA A 279 -8.51 -5.47 1.48
N LEU A 280 -8.84 -6.63 0.93
CA LEU A 280 -9.21 -7.84 1.64
C LEU A 280 -8.03 -8.38 2.48
N PRO A 281 -8.28 -9.15 3.54
CA PRO A 281 -7.22 -9.68 4.38
C PRO A 281 -6.29 -10.58 3.56
N ALA A 282 -4.98 -10.41 3.74
CA ALA A 282 -4.01 -11.28 3.09
C ALA A 282 -4.00 -12.68 3.71
N ASN A 283 -3.86 -13.70 2.87
CA ASN A 283 -3.70 -15.09 3.28
C ASN A 283 -2.29 -15.33 3.84
N LYS A 284 -2.07 -14.94 5.11
CA LYS A 284 -0.80 -15.12 5.83
C LYS A 284 -0.35 -16.57 5.91
N GLY A 285 -1.31 -17.51 5.96
CA GLY A 285 -1.01 -18.94 5.93
C GLY A 285 -0.28 -19.33 4.65
N LYS A 286 -0.79 -18.89 3.49
CA LYS A 286 -0.18 -19.12 2.17
C LYS A 286 1.24 -18.57 2.08
N GLU A 287 1.47 -17.32 2.51
CA GLU A 287 2.80 -16.69 2.45
C GLU A 287 3.85 -17.44 3.30
N ASN A 288 3.52 -17.74 4.56
CA ASN A 288 4.39 -18.49 5.46
C ASN A 288 4.67 -19.91 4.96
N HIS A 289 3.67 -20.58 4.35
CA HIS A 289 3.83 -21.93 3.84
C HIS A 289 4.66 -22.00 2.55
N ILE A 290 4.54 -21.00 1.66
CA ILE A 290 5.38 -20.89 0.47
C ILE A 290 6.84 -20.69 0.90
N PHE A 291 7.08 -19.76 1.83
CA PHE A 291 8.42 -19.48 2.34
C PHE A 291 9.06 -20.71 3.01
N ARG A 292 8.32 -21.40 3.90
CA ARG A 292 8.78 -22.66 4.52
C ARG A 292 8.97 -23.78 3.51
N GLY A 293 8.12 -23.87 2.49
CA GLY A 293 8.24 -24.86 1.43
C GLY A 293 9.48 -24.67 0.55
N LEU A 294 9.88 -23.41 0.34
CA LEU A 294 11.03 -23.01 -0.47
C LEU A 294 12.38 -23.26 0.23
N MET A 295 12.39 -23.35 1.57
CA MET A 295 13.63 -23.59 2.34
C MET A 295 14.36 -24.86 1.93
N LEU A 296 13.63 -25.96 1.68
CA LEU A 296 14.24 -27.24 1.33
C LEU A 296 14.96 -27.21 -0.03
N PRO A 297 14.34 -26.81 -1.15
CA PRO A 297 15.04 -26.73 -2.43
C PRO A 297 16.17 -25.68 -2.40
N LEU A 298 16.02 -24.58 -1.66
CA LEU A 298 17.09 -23.58 -1.50
C LEU A 298 18.27 -24.09 -0.66
N ALA A 299 18.01 -24.85 0.39
CA ALA A 299 19.07 -25.48 1.18
C ALA A 299 19.82 -26.52 0.33
N ALA A 300 19.09 -27.31 -0.47
CA ALA A 300 19.68 -28.28 -1.37
C ALA A 300 20.54 -27.64 -2.48
N THR A 301 20.09 -26.54 -3.09
CA THR A 301 20.90 -25.79 -4.06
C THR A 301 22.13 -25.18 -3.40
N SER A 302 21.98 -24.59 -2.21
CA SER A 302 23.08 -23.98 -1.47
C SER A 302 24.14 -25.01 -1.08
N ALA A 303 23.72 -26.18 -0.58
CA ALA A 303 24.62 -27.28 -0.25
C ALA A 303 25.39 -27.80 -1.47
N LEU A 304 24.74 -27.91 -2.63
CA LEU A 304 25.39 -28.29 -3.89
C LEU A 304 26.46 -27.27 -4.30
N MET A 305 26.15 -25.97 -4.19
CA MET A 305 27.09 -24.90 -4.52
C MET A 305 28.30 -24.86 -3.57
N ILE A 306 28.07 -25.03 -2.27
CA ILE A 306 29.14 -25.08 -1.25
C ILE A 306 30.05 -26.29 -1.47
N ALA A 307 29.47 -27.47 -1.75
CA ALA A 307 30.25 -28.67 -2.06
C ALA A 307 31.11 -28.51 -3.32
N GLY A 308 30.63 -27.75 -4.32
CA GLY A 308 31.42 -27.39 -5.50
C GLY A 308 32.54 -26.39 -5.22
N TRP A 309 32.33 -25.45 -4.30
CA TRP A 309 33.37 -24.49 -3.92
C TRP A 309 34.49 -25.12 -3.07
N ALA A 310 34.16 -26.14 -2.28
CA ALA A 310 35.11 -26.85 -1.43
C ALA A 310 35.92 -27.93 -2.19
N SER A 311 35.54 -28.28 -3.42
CA SER A 311 36.27 -29.28 -4.20
C SER A 311 37.38 -28.65 -5.04
N SER A 312 38.45 -29.41 -5.28
CA SER A 312 39.57 -29.02 -6.15
C SER A 312 39.14 -28.71 -7.59
N SER A 313 37.99 -29.27 -8.01
CA SER A 313 37.31 -28.96 -9.27
C SER A 313 35.81 -28.86 -9.02
N PHE A 314 35.24 -27.67 -9.21
CA PHE A 314 33.80 -27.38 -9.05
C PHE A 314 32.91 -28.36 -9.83
N PHE A 315 33.33 -28.70 -11.06
CA PHE A 315 32.60 -29.61 -11.95
C PHE A 315 32.62 -31.08 -11.50
N HIS A 316 33.61 -31.50 -10.69
CA HIS A 316 33.65 -32.87 -10.16
C HIS A 316 32.66 -33.10 -9.03
N ALA A 317 32.36 -32.06 -8.24
CA ALA A 317 31.34 -32.12 -7.20
C ALA A 317 29.91 -32.03 -7.76
N LEU A 318 29.76 -31.60 -9.02
CA LEU A 318 28.51 -31.44 -9.74
C LEU A 318 28.15 -32.70 -10.56
N THR A 319 28.14 -33.86 -9.90
CA THR A 319 27.70 -35.11 -10.55
C THR A 319 26.23 -35.02 -10.94
N TRP A 320 25.85 -35.65 -12.06
CA TRP A 320 24.48 -35.65 -12.56
C TRP A 320 23.47 -36.16 -11.52
N GLU A 321 23.89 -37.10 -10.65
CA GLU A 321 23.08 -37.59 -9.54
C GLU A 321 22.70 -36.48 -8.55
N ARG A 322 23.64 -35.61 -8.17
CA ARG A 322 23.39 -34.51 -7.23
C ARG A 322 22.53 -33.42 -7.84
N VAL A 323 22.76 -33.10 -9.11
CA VAL A 323 21.92 -32.17 -9.88
C VAL A 323 20.49 -32.71 -10.02
N ALA A 324 20.34 -34.00 -10.31
CA ALA A 324 19.03 -34.66 -10.40
C ALA A 324 18.28 -34.63 -9.05
N MET A 325 18.96 -34.81 -7.92
CA MET A 325 18.35 -34.69 -6.59
C MET A 325 17.85 -33.28 -6.28
N VAL A 326 18.65 -32.24 -6.60
CA VAL A 326 18.21 -30.84 -6.45
C VAL A 326 17.03 -30.56 -7.38
N GLY A 327 17.08 -31.03 -8.62
CA GLY A 327 15.97 -30.96 -9.57
C GLY A 327 14.70 -31.62 -9.04
N ALA A 328 14.82 -32.81 -8.44
CA ALA A 328 13.70 -33.53 -7.83
C ALA A 328 13.09 -32.76 -6.65
N ALA A 329 13.91 -32.10 -5.81
CA ALA A 329 13.43 -31.26 -4.72
C ALA A 329 12.62 -30.04 -5.24
N TRP A 330 13.07 -29.39 -6.31
CA TRP A 330 12.33 -28.32 -6.98
C TRP A 330 11.03 -28.82 -7.62
N ILE A 331 11.05 -29.98 -8.29
CA ILE A 331 9.86 -30.59 -8.90
C ILE A 331 8.83 -30.98 -7.84
N LEU A 332 9.26 -31.63 -6.75
CA LEU A 332 8.38 -32.01 -5.63
C LEU A 332 7.77 -30.78 -4.94
N TRP A 333 8.57 -29.72 -4.73
CA TRP A 333 8.06 -28.45 -4.21
C TRP A 333 7.00 -27.86 -5.14
N GLY A 334 7.31 -27.71 -6.43
CA GLY A 334 6.38 -27.18 -7.43
C GLY A 334 5.08 -27.99 -7.50
N TRP A 335 5.18 -29.32 -7.55
CA TRP A 335 4.02 -30.22 -7.54
C TRP A 335 3.18 -30.09 -6.26
N ARG A 336 3.82 -29.96 -5.09
CA ARG A 336 3.13 -29.77 -3.80
C ARG A 336 2.43 -28.41 -3.73
N GLU A 337 3.01 -27.35 -4.30
CA GLU A 337 2.36 -26.04 -4.39
C GLU A 337 1.15 -26.08 -5.35
N VAL A 338 1.30 -26.67 -6.54
CA VAL A 338 0.19 -26.82 -7.50
C VAL A 338 -0.98 -27.61 -6.89
N ARG A 339 -0.70 -28.73 -6.21
CA ARG A 339 -1.77 -29.50 -5.53
C ARG A 339 -2.40 -28.76 -4.36
N ARG A 340 -1.66 -27.89 -3.66
CA ARG A 340 -2.24 -27.04 -2.62
C ARG A 340 -3.13 -25.96 -3.21
N ALA A 341 -2.67 -25.23 -4.22
CA ALA A 341 -3.45 -24.23 -4.92
C ALA A 341 -4.76 -24.82 -5.47
N MET A 342 -4.70 -26.03 -6.06
CA MET A 342 -5.90 -26.75 -6.51
C MET A 342 -6.85 -27.11 -5.36
N ARG A 343 -6.34 -27.59 -4.21
CA ARG A 343 -7.17 -27.91 -3.03
C ARG A 343 -7.82 -26.65 -2.44
N ALA A 344 -7.06 -25.58 -2.27
CA ALA A 344 -7.53 -24.27 -1.82
C ALA A 344 -8.66 -23.75 -2.72
N LYS A 345 -8.45 -23.74 -4.04
CA LYS A 345 -9.47 -23.34 -5.01
C LYS A 345 -10.72 -24.22 -4.91
N ARG A 346 -10.58 -25.56 -4.84
CA ARG A 346 -11.72 -26.47 -4.67
C ARG A 346 -12.49 -26.21 -3.38
N SER A 347 -11.80 -25.92 -2.28
CA SER A 347 -12.45 -25.63 -1.00
C SER A 347 -13.27 -24.34 -1.06
N ARG A 348 -12.73 -23.27 -1.64
CA ARG A 348 -13.44 -22.00 -1.88
C ARG A 348 -14.65 -22.18 -2.79
N GLN A 349 -14.51 -22.95 -3.87
CA GLN A 349 -15.62 -23.25 -4.79
C GLN A 349 -16.71 -24.10 -4.13
N ALA A 350 -16.34 -25.07 -3.27
CA ALA A 350 -17.30 -25.85 -2.50
C ALA A 350 -18.05 -24.98 -1.47
N ALA A 351 -17.34 -24.09 -0.77
CA ALA A 351 -17.95 -23.13 0.14
C ALA A 351 -18.91 -22.17 -0.59
N LEU A 352 -18.51 -21.69 -1.78
CA LEU A 352 -19.37 -20.89 -2.65
C LEU A 352 -20.63 -21.66 -3.03
N ALA A 353 -20.53 -22.90 -3.50
CA ALA A 353 -21.69 -23.71 -3.88
C ALA A 353 -22.68 -23.88 -2.71
N ARG A 354 -22.19 -24.16 -1.50
CA ARG A 354 -23.03 -24.27 -0.28
C ARG A 354 -23.74 -22.98 0.08
N ARG A 355 -23.07 -21.83 -0.09
CA ARG A 355 -23.65 -20.52 0.27
C ARG A 355 -24.53 -19.94 -0.82
N ALA A 356 -24.15 -20.07 -2.09
CA ALA A 356 -24.92 -19.57 -3.23
C ALA A 356 -26.35 -20.14 -3.24
N LEU A 357 -26.53 -21.40 -2.82
CA LEU A 357 -27.86 -22.00 -2.65
C LEU A 357 -28.77 -21.22 -1.68
N ARG A 358 -28.22 -20.65 -0.60
CA ARG A 358 -28.98 -19.82 0.35
C ARG A 358 -29.45 -18.50 -0.23
N TYR A 359 -28.74 -17.98 -1.23
CA TYR A 359 -29.12 -16.75 -1.94
C TYR A 359 -29.97 -17.05 -3.19
N ALA A 360 -29.95 -18.28 -3.70
CA ALA A 360 -30.79 -18.71 -4.82
C ALA A 360 -32.23 -19.06 -4.40
N GLN A 361 -32.47 -19.31 -3.11
CA GLN A 361 -33.81 -19.58 -2.58
C GLN A 361 -34.48 -18.26 -2.14
N PRO A 362 -35.75 -18.01 -2.50
CA PRO A 362 -36.49 -16.86 -2.00
C PRO A 362 -36.57 -16.94 -0.47
N ALA A 363 -36.37 -15.79 0.19
CA ALA A 363 -36.27 -15.69 1.65
C ALA A 363 -37.49 -16.33 2.34
N THR A 364 -37.31 -17.50 2.95
CA THR A 364 -38.30 -18.08 3.85
C THR A 364 -38.16 -17.50 5.25
N THR A 365 -39.30 -17.13 5.83
CA THR A 365 -39.49 -16.71 7.22
C THR A 365 -38.68 -17.59 8.19
N PRO A 366 -37.98 -17.03 9.19
CA PRO A 366 -37.08 -17.80 10.03
C PRO A 366 -37.87 -18.81 10.88
N ALA A 367 -37.70 -20.09 10.58
CA ALA A 367 -38.12 -21.20 11.44
C ALA A 367 -37.15 -21.30 12.64
N PRO A 368 -37.64 -21.73 13.82
CA PRO A 368 -36.85 -21.73 15.04
C PRO A 368 -35.67 -22.70 14.95
N ALA A 369 -34.61 -22.35 15.69
CA ALA A 369 -33.33 -23.03 15.75
C ALA A 369 -33.46 -24.56 15.80
N ALA A 370 -33.15 -25.22 14.68
CA ALA A 370 -33.02 -26.66 14.63
C ALA A 370 -31.59 -27.07 15.00
N SER A 371 -31.56 -27.96 15.99
CA SER A 371 -30.45 -28.71 16.57
C SER A 371 -29.20 -28.91 15.72
N THR A 372 -28.06 -28.62 16.35
CA THR A 372 -26.71 -29.04 16.00
C THR A 372 -26.64 -30.55 15.75
N GLU A 373 -26.46 -30.95 14.49
CA GLU A 373 -26.01 -32.30 14.13
C GLU A 373 -24.47 -32.34 14.22
N PRO A 374 -23.85 -33.45 14.68
CA PRO A 374 -22.41 -33.51 14.88
C PRO A 374 -21.69 -33.56 13.54
N ALA A 375 -20.65 -32.74 13.42
CA ALA A 375 -19.71 -32.76 12.31
C ALA A 375 -19.19 -34.18 12.04
N ALA A 376 -19.26 -34.61 10.78
CA ALA A 376 -18.53 -35.77 10.29
C ALA A 376 -17.04 -35.65 10.64
N PRO A 377 -16.35 -36.75 10.97
CA PRO A 377 -15.00 -36.69 11.51
C PRO A 377 -14.02 -36.17 10.44
N ALA A 378 -13.63 -34.90 10.57
CA ALA A 378 -12.44 -34.35 9.96
C ALA A 378 -11.23 -34.93 10.70
N GLY A 379 -10.78 -36.11 10.28
CA GLY A 379 -9.77 -36.83 11.04
C GLY A 379 -9.16 -38.04 10.37
N ALA A 380 -9.04 -38.06 9.03
CA ALA A 380 -8.02 -38.90 8.42
C ALA A 380 -6.71 -38.10 8.45
N THR A 381 -6.03 -38.07 9.61
CA THR A 381 -4.59 -37.81 9.62
C THR A 381 -3.97 -38.86 8.74
N ASP A 382 -3.64 -38.43 7.52
CA ASP A 382 -3.05 -39.24 6.48
C ASP A 382 -1.64 -39.63 6.94
N TRP A 383 -1.57 -40.71 7.74
CA TRP A 383 -0.34 -41.25 8.31
C TRP A 383 0.71 -41.46 7.21
N PHE A 384 0.27 -41.76 5.98
CA PHE A 384 1.13 -41.87 4.82
C PHE A 384 1.89 -40.58 4.50
N SER A 385 1.30 -39.40 4.65
CA SER A 385 1.99 -38.14 4.36
C SER A 385 2.90 -37.66 5.51
N VAL A 386 2.64 -38.08 6.75
CA VAL A 386 3.59 -37.92 7.87
C VAL A 386 4.74 -38.92 7.75
N ALA A 387 4.45 -40.19 7.48
CA ALA A 387 5.43 -41.26 7.28
C ALA A 387 6.38 -40.97 6.12
N LEU A 388 5.87 -40.46 5.00
CA LEU A 388 6.70 -40.10 3.85
C LEU A 388 7.57 -38.86 4.13
N SER A 389 7.10 -37.94 5.00
CA SER A 389 7.87 -36.76 5.42
C SER A 389 8.97 -37.09 6.44
N THR A 390 8.75 -38.06 7.32
CA THR A 390 9.76 -38.56 8.26
C THR A 390 10.78 -39.44 7.56
N VAL A 391 10.35 -40.31 6.63
CA VAL A 391 11.26 -41.14 5.82
C VAL A 391 12.11 -40.26 4.89
N SER A 392 11.55 -39.20 4.28
CA SER A 392 12.32 -38.24 3.48
C SER A 392 13.31 -37.43 4.33
N SER A 393 12.96 -37.04 5.56
CA SER A 393 13.88 -36.33 6.46
C SER A 393 15.03 -37.21 6.94
N VAL A 394 14.76 -38.50 7.21
CA VAL A 394 15.80 -39.48 7.60
C VAL A 394 16.74 -39.78 6.42
N ILE A 395 16.22 -39.94 5.20
CA ILE A 395 17.02 -40.14 4.00
C ILE A 395 17.91 -38.92 3.72
N VAL A 396 17.38 -37.71 3.87
CA VAL A 396 18.13 -36.46 3.65
C VAL A 396 19.16 -36.21 4.75
N CYS A 397 18.86 -36.47 6.03
CA CYS A 397 19.85 -36.42 7.11
C CYS A 397 20.96 -37.48 6.93
N ALA A 398 20.62 -38.69 6.49
CA ALA A 398 21.61 -39.72 6.15
C ALA A 398 22.47 -39.34 4.93
N LEU A 399 21.91 -38.60 3.97
CA LEU A 399 22.62 -38.04 2.82
C LEU A 399 23.54 -36.88 3.20
N ILE A 400 23.11 -35.98 4.08
CA ILE A 400 23.94 -34.90 4.64
C ILE A 400 25.09 -35.49 5.48
N TYR A 401 24.81 -36.54 6.26
CA TYR A 401 25.82 -37.28 7.00
C TYR A 401 26.84 -37.92 6.05
N LYS A 402 26.40 -38.63 5.00
CA LYS A 402 27.31 -39.19 3.98
C LYS A 402 28.09 -38.13 3.18
N LEU A 403 27.53 -36.94 2.96
CA LEU A 403 28.20 -35.80 2.34
C LEU A 403 29.25 -35.17 3.26
N ALA A 404 29.02 -35.21 4.58
CA ALA A 404 29.94 -34.70 5.60
C ALA A 404 31.07 -35.67 5.97
N THR A 405 30.88 -36.99 5.82
CA THR A 405 31.82 -38.03 6.31
C THR A 405 32.53 -38.85 5.21
N GLY A 406 32.48 -38.44 3.93
CA GLY A 406 33.25 -39.08 2.86
C GLY A 406 34.76 -38.83 2.98
N PRO A 407 35.65 -39.76 2.56
CA PRO A 407 37.08 -39.64 2.82
C PRO A 407 37.68 -38.45 2.05
N ALA A 408 38.14 -37.45 2.80
CA ALA A 408 38.95 -36.33 2.30
C ALA A 408 40.44 -36.66 2.46
N ALA A 409 41.24 -36.39 1.42
CA ALA A 409 42.70 -36.42 1.48
C ALA A 409 43.22 -35.36 2.48
N PRO A 410 44.38 -35.57 3.14
CA PRO A 410 44.81 -34.71 4.24
C PRO A 410 45.28 -33.34 3.73
N ALA A 411 44.82 -32.28 4.39
CA ALA A 411 45.30 -30.91 4.23
C ALA A 411 46.07 -30.48 5.51
N PRO A 412 47.06 -29.58 5.39
CA PRO A 412 47.88 -29.14 6.52
C PRO A 412 47.11 -28.21 7.46
N GLU A 413 47.54 -28.21 8.72
CA GLU A 413 46.99 -27.43 9.83
C GLU A 413 47.07 -25.92 9.58
N ALA A 414 45.96 -25.22 9.83
CA ALA A 414 45.98 -23.81 10.22
C ALA A 414 44.79 -23.50 11.15
N ALA A 415 45.16 -23.36 12.42
CA ALA A 415 44.47 -22.81 13.58
C ALA A 415 43.15 -22.01 13.35
N GLY A 416 42.11 -22.51 14.01
CA GLY A 416 41.35 -21.78 15.04
C GLY A 416 40.59 -20.51 14.63
N ALA A 417 39.28 -20.64 14.41
CA ALA A 417 38.28 -19.65 14.85
C ALA A 417 36.83 -20.08 14.52
N THR A 418 36.27 -21.08 15.21
CA THR A 418 34.81 -21.29 15.21
C THR A 418 34.33 -21.95 16.51
N ALA A 419 34.46 -21.24 17.63
CA ALA A 419 33.80 -21.60 18.89
C ALA A 419 33.05 -20.41 19.53
N ALA A 420 32.61 -19.42 18.73
CA ALA A 420 31.98 -18.21 19.25
C ALA A 420 30.65 -17.80 18.57
N ALA A 421 29.97 -18.70 17.85
CA ALA A 421 28.72 -18.38 17.14
C ALA A 421 27.47 -19.16 17.62
N ALA A 422 27.58 -19.97 18.68
CA ALA A 422 26.49 -20.82 19.18
C ALA A 422 25.92 -20.41 20.56
N ALA A 423 26.29 -19.24 21.10
CA ALA A 423 25.88 -18.80 22.45
C ALA A 423 25.30 -17.38 22.51
N ALA A 424 24.61 -16.92 21.44
CA ALA A 424 23.98 -15.60 21.42
C ALA A 424 22.51 -15.62 20.93
N ALA A 425 21.78 -16.70 21.22
CA ALA A 425 20.34 -16.84 20.92
C ALA A 425 19.48 -16.97 22.20
N ALA A 426 19.95 -16.43 23.33
CA ALA A 426 19.21 -16.40 24.58
C ALA A 426 19.55 -15.14 25.40
N ALA A 427 19.03 -13.98 24.99
CA ALA A 427 18.73 -12.84 25.86
C ALA A 427 18.06 -11.75 25.01
N ALA A 428 16.78 -11.47 25.27
CA ALA A 428 16.21 -10.19 24.87
C ALA A 428 16.98 -9.11 25.66
N PRO A 429 17.63 -8.12 25.02
CA PRO A 429 18.19 -7.03 25.78
C PRO A 429 17.03 -6.21 26.33
N LEU A 430 17.00 -6.07 27.65
CA LEU A 430 16.30 -4.99 28.33
C LEU A 430 16.64 -3.70 27.59
N VAL A 431 15.64 -3.08 26.96
CA VAL A 431 15.77 -1.78 26.33
C VAL A 431 16.26 -0.82 27.42
N PRO A 432 17.48 -0.27 27.34
CA PRO A 432 17.93 0.69 28.34
C PRO A 432 16.99 1.91 28.31
N PRO A 433 16.75 2.57 29.46
CA PRO A 433 15.95 3.79 29.48
C PRO A 433 16.49 4.78 28.46
N ALA A 434 15.59 5.40 27.71
CA ALA A 434 15.94 6.36 26.66
C ALA A 434 16.91 7.40 27.23
N PRO A 435 18.01 7.75 26.53
CA PRO A 435 18.81 8.89 26.94
C PRO A 435 17.90 10.13 27.04
N PRO A 436 18.16 11.05 27.98
CA PRO A 436 17.38 12.27 28.10
C PRO A 436 17.38 13.02 26.76
N LEU A 437 16.27 13.73 26.47
CA LEU A 437 16.15 14.57 25.28
C LEU A 437 17.39 15.46 25.15
N SER A 438 17.93 15.59 23.93
CA SER A 438 19.03 16.53 23.70
C SER A 438 18.61 17.94 24.16
N PRO A 439 19.55 18.80 24.60
CA PRO A 439 19.20 20.13 25.11
C PRO A 439 18.31 20.96 24.17
N ILE A 440 18.54 20.84 22.85
CA ILE A 440 17.72 21.49 21.81
C ILE A 440 16.29 20.93 21.79
N MET A 441 16.12 19.62 21.99
CA MET A 441 14.81 18.98 22.02
C MET A 441 14.06 19.27 23.33
N ALA A 442 14.76 19.32 24.46
CA ALA A 442 14.19 19.75 25.73
C ALA A 442 13.69 21.21 25.65
N ALA A 443 14.47 22.11 25.03
CA ALA A 443 14.05 23.49 24.79
C ALA A 443 12.86 23.57 23.81
N ALA A 444 12.84 22.76 22.75
CA ALA A 444 11.72 22.71 21.80
C ALA A 444 10.43 22.14 22.45
N GLU A 445 10.56 21.17 23.36
CA GLU A 445 9.46 20.62 24.16
C GLU A 445 8.87 21.70 25.08
N ALA A 446 9.72 22.46 25.76
CA ALA A 446 9.36 23.59 26.61
C ALA A 446 8.94 24.85 25.83
N GLN A 447 9.00 24.83 24.49
CA GLN A 447 8.75 25.96 23.60
C GLN A 447 9.64 27.19 23.86
N ASP A 448 10.83 26.98 24.41
CA ASP A 448 11.85 28.01 24.61
C ASP A 448 12.64 28.23 23.30
N TRP A 449 12.06 29.00 22.38
CA TRP A 449 12.68 29.31 21.10
C TRP A 449 13.89 30.24 21.21
N ALA A 450 14.07 30.92 22.34
CA ALA A 450 15.28 31.71 22.59
C ALA A 450 16.47 30.78 22.83
N ALA A 451 16.31 29.79 23.73
CA ALA A 451 17.32 28.76 23.97
C ALA A 451 17.62 27.94 22.71
N VAL A 452 16.61 27.56 21.93
CA VAL A 452 16.81 26.86 20.63
C VAL A 452 17.70 27.69 19.68
N ARG A 453 17.44 28.99 19.53
CA ARG A 453 18.26 29.87 18.67
C ARG A 453 19.71 29.97 19.17
N THR A 454 19.92 30.11 20.47
CA THR A 454 21.27 30.15 21.05
C THR A 454 22.02 28.84 20.84
N MET A 455 21.36 27.69 20.99
CA MET A 455 21.99 26.39 20.80
C MET A 455 22.29 26.09 19.33
N THR A 456 21.37 26.45 18.42
CA THR A 456 21.58 26.28 16.97
C THR A 456 22.69 27.17 16.43
N ALA A 457 22.86 28.39 16.97
CA ALA A 457 23.97 29.28 16.62
C ALA A 457 25.34 28.74 17.07
N LYS A 458 25.39 27.89 18.10
CA LYS A 458 26.62 27.26 18.62
C LYS A 458 27.06 26.02 17.83
N THR A 459 26.28 25.58 16.85
CA THR A 459 26.61 24.39 16.05
C THR A 459 27.77 24.71 15.11
N ALA A 460 28.94 24.13 15.37
CA ALA A 460 30.14 24.38 14.58
C ALA A 460 30.02 23.79 13.14
N PRO A 461 30.49 24.52 12.11
CA PRO A 461 30.61 23.96 10.77
C PRO A 461 31.60 22.79 10.76
N ARG A 462 31.24 21.69 10.08
CA ARG A 462 32.09 20.50 10.00
C ARG A 462 33.31 20.73 9.11
N ALA A 463 34.38 19.99 9.41
CA ALA A 463 35.64 20.04 8.68
C ALA A 463 35.45 19.73 7.18
N PRO A 464 36.19 20.43 6.30
CA PRO A 464 36.10 20.20 4.86
C PRO A 464 36.68 18.83 4.49
N VAL A 465 35.87 18.03 3.78
CA VAL A 465 36.26 16.73 3.18
C VAL A 465 36.92 16.92 1.82
N SER A 466 37.78 15.96 1.44
CA SER A 466 38.48 15.97 0.16
C SER A 466 37.51 15.91 -1.03
N LYS A 467 37.96 16.35 -2.21
CA LYS A 467 37.15 16.30 -3.44
C LYS A 467 36.84 14.87 -3.86
N ALA A 468 37.76 13.93 -3.63
CA ALA A 468 37.60 12.51 -3.95
C ALA A 468 36.50 11.88 -3.07
N ASP A 469 36.54 12.16 -1.77
CA ASP A 469 35.56 11.66 -0.79
C ASP A 469 34.14 12.20 -1.06
N LYS A 470 34.04 13.48 -1.46
CA LYS A 470 32.78 14.07 -1.90
C LYS A 470 32.21 13.37 -3.14
N ALA A 471 33.05 13.03 -4.12
CA ALA A 471 32.63 12.35 -5.33
C ALA A 471 32.22 10.90 -5.06
N ALA A 472 32.99 10.16 -4.23
CA ALA A 472 32.66 8.81 -3.80
C ALA A 472 31.33 8.76 -3.04
N SER A 473 31.12 9.71 -2.11
CA SER A 473 29.86 9.87 -1.38
C SER A 473 28.68 10.16 -2.30
N ALA A 474 28.84 11.06 -3.28
CA ALA A 474 27.79 11.38 -4.25
C ALA A 474 27.40 10.17 -5.12
N ALA A 475 28.39 9.37 -5.55
CA ALA A 475 28.14 8.16 -6.33
C ALA A 475 27.37 7.10 -5.52
N ALA A 476 27.76 6.90 -4.25
CA ALA A 476 27.07 6.00 -3.34
C ALA A 476 25.65 6.48 -3.00
N PHE A 477 25.48 7.79 -2.78
CA PHE A 477 24.18 8.42 -2.59
C PHE A 477 23.24 8.19 -3.78
N SER A 478 23.73 8.36 -5.02
CA SER A 478 22.95 8.09 -6.23
C SER A 478 22.54 6.61 -6.38
N ARG A 479 23.37 5.66 -5.90
CA ARG A 479 22.98 4.24 -5.88
C ARG A 479 21.89 4.00 -4.84
N GLY A 480 22.02 4.60 -3.66
CA GLY A 480 21.04 4.48 -2.59
C GLY A 480 19.67 5.04 -2.96
N THR A 481 19.62 6.20 -3.63
CA THR A 481 18.35 6.79 -4.10
C THR A 481 17.66 5.92 -5.15
N LYS A 482 18.43 5.33 -6.08
CA LYS A 482 17.91 4.38 -7.07
C LYS A 482 17.36 3.10 -6.40
N ALA A 483 18.08 2.55 -5.42
CA ALA A 483 17.61 1.39 -4.66
C ALA A 483 16.33 1.68 -3.86
N LEU A 484 16.24 2.86 -3.25
CA LEU A 484 15.03 3.33 -2.55
C LEU A 484 13.82 3.45 -3.49
N ALA A 485 14.02 3.97 -4.70
CA ALA A 485 12.97 4.09 -5.71
C ALA A 485 12.42 2.70 -6.13
N ASN A 486 13.31 1.70 -6.19
CA ASN A 486 12.95 0.32 -6.49
C ASN A 486 12.39 -0.45 -5.28
N LYS A 487 12.10 0.22 -4.16
CA LYS A 487 11.66 -0.38 -2.88
C LYS A 487 12.64 -1.43 -2.31
N ASN A 488 13.89 -1.45 -2.77
CA ASN A 488 14.93 -2.33 -2.21
C ASN A 488 15.60 -1.62 -1.03
N HIS A 489 14.98 -1.74 0.15
CA HIS A 489 15.41 -1.06 1.36
C HIS A 489 16.80 -1.52 1.85
N ALA A 490 17.10 -2.81 1.72
CA ALA A 490 18.40 -3.36 2.13
C ALA A 490 19.56 -2.78 1.29
N ALA A 491 19.43 -2.79 -0.04
CA ALA A 491 20.46 -2.22 -0.92
C ALA A 491 20.59 -0.69 -0.75
N ALA A 492 19.49 -0.01 -0.44
CA ALA A 492 19.52 1.41 -0.16
C ALA A 492 20.29 1.74 1.13
N ILE A 493 20.06 0.98 2.20
CA ILE A 493 20.78 1.13 3.48
C ILE A 493 22.28 1.00 3.26
N THR A 494 22.73 -0.09 2.63
CA THR A 494 24.16 -0.32 2.34
C THR A 494 24.77 0.80 1.50
N ALA A 495 24.05 1.30 0.50
CA ALA A 495 24.54 2.36 -0.36
C ALA A 495 24.63 3.72 0.35
N PHE A 496 23.71 4.05 1.26
CA PHE A 496 23.82 5.27 2.06
C PHE A 496 24.86 5.17 3.17
N GLU A 497 25.07 3.99 3.76
CA GLU A 497 26.18 3.74 4.69
C GLU A 497 27.52 3.98 4.00
N ALA A 498 27.72 3.41 2.81
CA ALA A 498 28.91 3.68 2.00
C ALA A 498 29.07 5.17 1.64
N ALA A 499 27.97 5.90 1.47
CA ALA A 499 28.02 7.34 1.24
C ALA A 499 28.50 8.13 2.48
N LEU A 500 28.16 7.66 3.68
CA LEU A 500 28.57 8.25 4.95
C LEU A 500 29.99 7.81 5.37
N GLU A 501 30.43 6.62 5.00
CA GLU A 501 31.83 6.19 5.15
C GLU A 501 32.76 7.08 4.32
N ALA A 502 32.37 7.37 3.07
CA ALA A 502 33.13 8.28 2.22
C ALA A 502 33.04 9.74 2.71
N ASN A 503 31.88 10.20 3.16
CA ASN A 503 31.71 11.56 3.68
C ASN A 503 30.71 11.57 4.84
N GLY A 504 31.24 11.51 6.06
CA GLY A 504 30.43 11.57 7.27
C GLY A 504 29.67 12.89 7.45
N ALA A 505 30.02 13.95 6.72
CA ALA A 505 29.35 15.24 6.71
C ALA A 505 28.19 15.35 5.68
N ASN A 506 27.90 14.30 4.91
CA ASN A 506 26.79 14.28 3.98
C ASN A 506 25.44 14.13 4.71
N MET A 507 24.80 15.26 5.01
CA MET A 507 23.54 15.30 5.78
C MET A 507 22.37 14.73 4.99
N ASP A 508 22.32 14.93 3.68
CA ASP A 508 21.29 14.37 2.81
C ASP A 508 21.37 12.84 2.81
N ALA A 509 22.57 12.26 2.71
CA ALA A 509 22.78 10.82 2.81
C ALA A 509 22.32 10.26 4.16
N ARG A 510 22.64 10.95 5.27
CA ARG A 510 22.19 10.55 6.61
C ARG A 510 20.67 10.62 6.76
N GLY A 511 20.03 11.65 6.20
CA GLY A 511 18.58 11.78 6.17
C GLY A 511 17.88 10.69 5.36
N LYS A 512 18.43 10.34 4.19
CA LYS A 512 17.90 9.26 3.35
C LYS A 512 18.18 7.86 3.92
N LEU A 513 19.29 7.66 4.63
CA LEU A 513 19.54 6.43 5.40
C LEU A 513 18.47 6.26 6.48
N GLY A 514 18.18 7.31 7.27
CA GLY A 514 17.13 7.29 8.26
C GLY A 514 15.76 6.93 7.67
N ALA A 515 15.39 7.53 6.52
CA ALA A 515 14.15 7.19 5.81
C ALA A 515 14.12 5.73 5.31
N ALA A 516 15.25 5.21 4.83
CA ALA A 516 15.36 3.82 4.40
C ALA A 516 15.21 2.84 5.58
N LEU A 517 15.81 3.16 6.72
CA LEU A 517 15.71 2.38 7.97
C LEU A 517 14.28 2.35 8.53
N ILE A 518 13.55 3.48 8.48
CA ILE A 518 12.12 3.53 8.87
C ILE A 518 11.30 2.56 8.02
N ARG A 519 11.48 2.58 6.69
CA ARG A 519 10.76 1.70 5.75
C ARG A 519 11.16 0.23 5.90
N ALA A 520 12.37 -0.05 6.38
CA ALA A 520 12.85 -1.39 6.69
C ALA A 520 12.42 -1.91 8.08
N GLY A 521 11.65 -1.14 8.86
CA GLY A 521 11.22 -1.51 10.21
C GLY A 521 12.30 -1.36 11.30
N GLN A 522 13.48 -0.81 10.97
CA GLN A 522 14.60 -0.64 11.91
C GLN A 522 14.52 0.69 12.66
N HIS A 523 13.43 0.91 13.39
CA HIS A 523 13.08 2.21 13.99
C HIS A 523 14.09 2.71 15.03
N ALA A 524 14.62 1.83 15.88
CA ALA A 524 15.64 2.21 16.88
C ALA A 524 16.94 2.71 16.23
N ARG A 525 17.36 2.04 15.16
CA ARG A 525 18.55 2.43 14.38
C ARG A 525 18.32 3.72 13.60
N ALA A 526 17.12 3.87 13.01
CA ALA A 526 16.72 5.10 12.35
C ALA A 526 16.76 6.30 13.31
N ARG A 527 16.23 6.13 14.53
CA ARG A 527 16.21 7.16 15.58
C ARG A 527 17.62 7.62 15.92
N GLN A 528 18.57 6.70 16.12
CA GLN A 528 19.97 7.05 16.41
C GLN A 528 20.60 7.86 15.27
N VAL A 529 20.51 7.36 14.03
CA VAL A 529 21.09 8.03 12.85
C VAL A 529 20.48 9.42 12.62
N LEU A 530 19.17 9.56 12.84
CA LEU A 530 18.47 10.84 12.66
C LEU A 530 18.71 11.79 13.83
N GLY A 531 18.93 11.28 15.05
CA GLY A 531 19.37 12.06 16.20
C GLY A 531 20.72 12.73 15.95
N GLU A 532 21.68 11.98 15.40
CA GLU A 532 22.98 12.53 14.97
C GLU A 532 22.83 13.59 13.86
N LEU A 533 21.91 13.38 12.92
CA LEU A 533 21.63 14.33 11.84
C LEU A 533 21.14 15.67 12.39
N VAL A 534 20.12 15.65 13.26
CA VAL A 534 19.52 16.88 13.76
C VAL A 534 20.41 17.59 14.77
N ALA A 535 21.27 16.85 15.49
CA ALA A 535 22.30 17.45 16.34
C ALA A 535 23.38 18.15 15.51
N ALA A 536 23.78 17.56 14.38
CA ALA A 536 24.81 18.13 13.50
C ALA A 536 24.27 19.22 12.55
N ALA A 537 23.00 19.14 12.17
CA ALA A 537 22.33 20.09 11.29
C ALA A 537 20.92 20.43 11.82
N PRO A 538 20.82 21.25 12.89
CA PRO A 538 19.52 21.58 13.49
C PRO A 538 18.55 22.30 12.53
N GLY A 539 19.03 22.91 11.45
CA GLY A 539 18.18 23.50 10.41
C GLY A 539 17.59 22.49 9.41
N HIS A 540 17.93 21.20 9.50
CA HIS A 540 17.55 20.19 8.52
C HIS A 540 16.09 19.72 8.70
N VAL A 541 15.16 20.43 8.07
CA VAL A 541 13.69 20.23 8.18
C VAL A 541 13.26 18.77 7.94
N GLU A 542 13.76 18.13 6.87
CA GLU A 542 13.40 16.72 6.57
C GLU A 542 13.90 15.75 7.66
N GLY A 543 14.97 16.12 8.35
CA GLY A 543 15.60 15.32 9.41
C GLY A 543 14.72 15.25 10.65
N TRP A 544 14.18 16.39 11.08
CA TRP A 544 13.23 16.47 12.20
C TRP A 544 11.93 15.72 11.92
N ARG A 545 11.41 15.78 10.69
CA ARG A 545 10.22 14.99 10.30
C ARG A 545 10.49 13.48 10.41
N ASN A 546 11.60 13.03 9.84
CA ASN A 546 11.93 11.60 9.85
C ASN A 546 12.28 11.13 11.28
N LEU A 547 12.93 11.96 12.10
CA LEU A 547 13.23 11.65 13.50
C LEU A 547 11.94 11.48 14.31
N ALA A 548 10.97 12.37 14.09
CA ALA A 548 9.67 12.26 14.74
C ALA A 548 8.97 10.92 14.45
N GLU A 549 8.99 10.49 13.18
CA GLU A 549 8.42 9.21 12.76
C GLU A 549 9.19 8.02 13.36
N ALA A 550 10.52 8.03 13.29
CA ALA A 550 11.35 6.99 13.87
C ALA A 550 11.19 6.87 15.40
N ALA A 551 11.17 8.00 16.11
CA ALA A 551 11.01 8.04 17.56
C ALA A 551 9.63 7.55 17.99
N ALA A 552 8.56 7.97 17.29
CA ALA A 552 7.20 7.51 17.59
C ALA A 552 7.06 5.99 17.39
N LEU A 553 7.54 5.47 16.27
CA LEU A 553 7.50 4.03 15.97
C LEU A 553 8.40 3.21 16.91
N ALA A 554 9.52 3.78 17.38
CA ALA A 554 10.37 3.17 18.40
C ALA A 554 9.82 3.27 19.83
N GLY A 555 8.69 3.94 20.06
CA GLY A 555 8.07 4.06 21.40
C GLY A 555 8.61 5.19 22.28
N HIS A 556 9.17 6.25 21.68
CA HIS A 556 9.67 7.44 22.36
C HIS A 556 8.80 8.68 22.05
N PRO A 557 7.60 8.80 22.66
CA PRO A 557 6.63 9.85 22.30
C PRO A 557 7.10 11.27 22.60
N ALA A 558 7.82 11.50 23.70
CA ALA A 558 8.36 12.84 24.02
C ALA A 558 9.39 13.31 22.98
N GLU A 559 10.22 12.40 22.47
CA GLU A 559 11.21 12.70 21.42
C GLU A 559 10.52 12.99 20.08
N ALA A 560 9.43 12.28 19.79
CA ALA A 560 8.60 12.52 18.62
C ALA A 560 7.91 13.89 18.67
N ASP A 561 7.34 14.24 19.83
CA ASP A 561 6.60 15.49 20.00
C ASP A 561 7.52 16.71 19.90
N ALA A 562 8.69 16.67 20.56
CA ALA A 562 9.73 17.69 20.45
C ALA A 562 10.21 17.87 19.00
N SER A 563 10.40 16.77 18.26
CA SER A 563 10.82 16.78 16.86
C SER A 563 9.77 17.40 15.94
N LEU A 564 8.48 17.12 16.16
CA LEU A 564 7.38 17.74 15.42
C LEU A 564 7.27 19.23 15.71
N ARG A 565 7.44 19.65 16.96
CA ARG A 565 7.46 21.09 17.32
C ARG A 565 8.61 21.81 16.61
N MET A 566 9.79 21.20 16.56
CA MET A 566 10.93 21.74 15.84
C MET A 566 10.68 21.83 14.33
N LEU A 567 10.14 20.77 13.72
CA LEU A 567 9.72 20.76 12.31
C LEU A 567 8.78 21.94 11.98
N LEU A 568 7.78 22.18 12.84
CA LEU A 568 6.81 23.27 12.64
C LEU A 568 7.42 24.65 12.86
N HIS A 569 8.41 24.78 13.75
CA HIS A 569 9.15 26.02 13.97
C HIS A 569 10.05 26.38 12.78
N LEU A 570 10.73 25.38 12.20
CA LEU A 570 11.63 25.56 11.06
C LEU A 570 10.90 25.68 9.71
N SER A 571 9.61 25.34 9.67
CA SER A 571 8.86 25.40 8.43
C SER A 571 8.62 26.84 7.97
N LYS A 572 8.99 27.12 6.71
CA LYS A 572 8.67 28.38 6.03
C LYS A 572 7.15 28.58 5.86
N ASP A 573 6.41 27.49 5.70
CA ASP A 573 4.95 27.49 5.57
C ASP A 573 4.36 26.49 6.55
N ARG A 574 4.13 26.99 7.77
CA ARG A 574 3.59 26.19 8.87
C ARG A 574 2.25 25.56 8.52
N LYS A 575 1.38 26.27 7.78
CA LYS A 575 0.05 25.76 7.40
C LYS A 575 0.20 24.54 6.48
N ARG A 576 0.99 24.67 5.41
CA ARG A 576 1.27 23.55 4.49
C ARG A 576 1.95 22.38 5.18
N SER A 577 2.87 22.62 6.11
CA SER A 577 3.49 21.55 6.90
C SER A 577 2.52 20.84 7.83
N THR A 578 1.64 21.58 8.52
CA THR A 578 0.60 20.96 9.35
C THR A 578 -0.38 20.13 8.53
N GLU A 579 -0.75 20.59 7.34
CA GLU A 579 -1.64 19.87 6.45
C GLU A 579 -0.99 18.60 5.88
N ALA A 580 0.29 18.68 5.50
CA ALA A 580 1.05 17.51 5.08
C ALA A 580 1.18 16.44 6.19
N LEU A 581 1.36 16.86 7.45
CA LEU A 581 1.36 15.96 8.60
C LEU A 581 0.00 15.32 8.83
N ARG A 582 -1.10 16.12 8.80
CA ARG A 582 -2.46 15.58 8.91
C ARG A 582 -2.77 14.59 7.79
N LYS A 583 -2.38 14.89 6.56
CA LYS A 583 -2.53 13.97 5.42
C LYS A 583 -1.74 12.67 5.63
N ARG A 584 -0.51 12.73 6.16
CA ARG A 584 0.28 11.52 6.49
C ARG A 584 -0.34 10.71 7.63
N ALA A 585 -0.88 11.37 8.65
CA ALA A 585 -1.59 10.71 9.75
C ALA A 585 -2.89 10.04 9.28
N ALA A 586 -3.59 10.64 8.32
CA ALA A 586 -4.80 10.08 7.70
C ALA A 586 -4.49 8.99 6.66
N ALA A 587 -3.29 8.98 6.08
CA ALA A 587 -2.85 8.01 5.09
C ALA A 587 -2.23 6.78 5.79
N GLY A 588 -3.08 5.78 6.10
CA GLY A 588 -2.66 4.49 6.66
C GLY A 588 -3.51 4.07 7.86
N ALA A 589 -3.18 2.91 8.44
CA ALA A 589 -3.72 2.54 9.74
C ALA A 589 -3.13 3.46 10.82
N PRO A 590 -3.89 3.81 11.87
CA PRO A 590 -3.37 4.61 12.97
C PRO A 590 -2.16 3.93 13.59
N ASP A 591 -1.02 4.61 13.53
CA ASP A 591 0.25 4.21 14.12
C ASP A 591 0.67 5.21 15.21
N ARG A 592 1.69 4.87 15.99
CA ARG A 592 2.22 5.74 17.05
C ARG A 592 2.65 7.12 16.53
N PHE A 593 2.97 7.25 15.24
CA PHE A 593 3.32 8.53 14.63
C PHE A 593 2.09 9.40 14.37
N SER A 594 0.98 8.82 13.92
CA SER A 594 -0.31 9.51 13.79
C SER A 594 -0.80 10.06 15.13
N GLU A 595 -0.59 9.33 16.23
CA GLU A 595 -0.89 9.79 17.60
C GLU A 595 -0.02 10.98 18.02
N ALA A 596 1.28 10.95 17.70
CA ALA A 596 2.19 12.07 17.96
C ALA A 596 1.80 13.33 17.18
N ILE A 597 1.39 13.16 15.91
CA ILE A 597 0.85 14.26 15.10
C ILE A 597 -0.40 14.86 15.75
N ALA A 598 -1.32 14.03 16.24
CA ALA A 598 -2.54 14.50 16.91
C ALA A 598 -2.26 15.28 18.20
N ARG A 599 -1.24 14.90 18.98
CA ARG A 599 -0.84 15.63 20.20
C ARG A 599 -0.24 17.00 19.90
N VAL A 600 0.59 17.12 18.87
CA VAL A 600 1.34 18.36 18.58
C VAL A 600 0.57 19.31 17.66
N VAL A 601 -0.15 18.79 16.66
CA VAL A 601 -0.91 19.58 15.71
C VAL A 601 -2.33 19.76 16.25
N LYS A 602 -2.57 20.85 17.00
CA LYS A 602 -3.92 21.20 17.49
C LYS A 602 -4.95 21.08 16.35
N PRO A 603 -6.16 20.53 16.61
CA PRO A 603 -7.24 20.55 15.64
C PRO A 603 -7.55 22.01 15.26
N ALA A 604 -7.87 22.26 13.99
CA ALA A 604 -8.26 23.58 13.55
C ALA A 604 -9.47 24.03 14.39
N ALA A 605 -9.37 25.19 15.04
CA ALA A 605 -10.54 25.79 15.67
C ALA A 605 -11.61 25.95 14.60
N LYS A 606 -12.77 25.30 14.77
CA LYS A 606 -13.97 25.63 14.00
C LYS A 606 -14.14 27.14 14.13
N GLN A 607 -14.06 27.87 13.02
CA GLN A 607 -14.49 29.26 12.99
C GLN A 607 -15.98 29.23 13.34
N ALA A 608 -16.29 29.59 14.58
CA ALA A 608 -17.63 29.97 14.97
C ALA A 608 -17.98 31.22 14.17
N GLY A 609 -19.15 31.21 13.55
CA GLY A 609 -19.55 32.15 12.51
C GLY A 609 -19.43 33.62 12.89
N LYS A 610 -19.22 34.42 11.85
CA LYS A 610 -19.82 35.75 11.69
C LYS A 610 -20.29 35.89 10.26
#